data_AF-A0A6T8FDK4-F1
#
_entry.id   AF-A0A6T8FDK4-F1
#
_cell.length_a   1.000
_cell.length_b   1.000
_cell.length_c   1.000
_cell.angle_alpha   90.00
_cell.angle_beta   90.00
_cell.angle_gamma   90.00
#
_symmetry.space_group_name_H-M   'P 1'
#
loop_
_entity.id
_entity.type
_entity.pdbx_description
1 polymer ?
#
loop_
_entity_poly.entity_id
_entity_poly.type
_entity_poly.pdbx_seq_one_letter_code
_entity_poly.pdbx_strand_id
1 'polypeptide(L)'
;KPLTREASSSNNDSLPLHIALDRKSPDEISLAILHSHEEAVFHADTKLGNLPLHIAAEKNLSADVIESLIRLNPLSLDTRNKGNYTPRDVAHRDMAPAARQLLLRPTSCWVHLLQDEIREEKQEKKLRSLNESINKSVVQIQGTADLCASMTKRLTALERKLVDLSKKEDFKSKDRYDVSKVNVITDGMSEIELKKKSRVIEMTLSIMEDEDKVVNARKVLSRAASKAYQSDSVNVQLQTIEGLYYLRDGVSSLKTNVLGPASPSKNSK
;
A
#
# COMPACT_ATOMS: atom_id res chain seq x y z
N LYS A 1 -11.42 21.09 18.25
CA LYS A 1 -12.25 21.64 19.35
C LYS A 1 -12.61 20.47 20.26
N PRO A 2 -11.83 20.16 21.32
CA PRO A 2 -12.20 19.07 22.20
C PRO A 2 -13.23 19.57 23.21
N LEU A 3 -14.29 18.79 23.38
CA LEU A 3 -15.36 19.02 24.34
C LEU A 3 -14.81 18.74 25.75
N THR A 4 -14.43 19.80 26.44
CA THR A 4 -14.33 19.82 27.91
C THR A 4 -15.62 20.38 28.49
N ARG A 5 -15.99 19.86 29.67
CA ARG A 5 -17.08 20.28 30.57
C ARG A 5 -18.47 19.79 30.13
N GLU A 6 -19.24 19.06 30.93
CA GLU A 6 -19.46 19.15 32.37
C GLU A 6 -20.16 17.86 32.84
N ALA A 7 -19.71 17.27 33.94
CA ALA A 7 -20.52 16.37 34.75
C ALA A 7 -20.25 16.65 36.23
N SER A 8 -21.07 17.54 36.78
CA SER A 8 -21.62 17.56 38.15
C SER A 8 -20.71 17.23 39.34
N SER A 9 -20.60 18.22 40.23
CA SER A 9 -20.04 18.13 41.58
C SER A 9 -20.46 16.87 42.36
N SER A 10 -19.50 16.00 42.59
CA SER A 10 -19.36 15.27 43.84
C SER A 10 -17.86 15.15 44.09
N ASN A 11 -17.40 15.32 45.33
CA ASN A 11 -16.00 15.51 45.72
C ASN A 11 -15.07 14.30 45.49
N ASN A 12 -15.18 13.58 44.37
CA ASN A 12 -14.29 12.52 43.93
C ASN A 12 -14.28 12.48 42.40
N ASP A 13 -13.26 13.05 41.75
CA ASP A 13 -13.01 12.92 40.31
C ASP A 13 -12.58 11.48 39.93
N SER A 14 -13.31 10.48 40.39
CA SER A 14 -13.09 9.08 40.03
C SER A 14 -13.71 8.84 38.66
N LEU A 15 -12.89 8.46 37.66
CA LEU A 15 -13.41 8.11 36.33
C LEU A 15 -14.47 6.99 36.46
N PRO A 16 -15.44 6.89 35.53
CA PRO A 16 -16.50 5.87 35.56
C PRO A 16 -15.98 4.44 35.77
N LEU A 17 -14.80 4.13 35.19
CA LEU A 17 -14.12 2.86 35.38
C LEU A 17 -13.76 2.59 36.85
N HIS A 18 -13.21 3.57 37.58
CA HIS A 18 -12.87 3.40 39.00
C HIS A 18 -14.12 3.09 39.83
N ILE A 19 -15.23 3.76 39.54
CA ILE A 19 -16.51 3.55 40.26
C ILE A 19 -17.06 2.15 39.95
N ALA A 20 -17.00 1.71 38.69
CA ALA A 20 -17.46 0.39 38.28
C ALA A 20 -16.67 -0.73 38.99
N LEU A 21 -15.34 -0.60 39.04
CA LEU A 21 -14.44 -1.56 39.70
C LEU A 21 -14.60 -1.54 41.23
N ASP A 22 -14.70 -0.36 41.85
CA ASP A 22 -14.87 -0.22 43.30
C ASP A 22 -16.18 -0.85 43.78
N ARG A 23 -17.24 -0.75 42.97
CA ARG A 23 -18.56 -1.36 43.23
C ARG A 23 -18.68 -2.83 42.83
N LYS A 24 -17.61 -3.45 42.32
CA LYS A 24 -17.62 -4.82 41.77
C LYS A 24 -18.75 -5.03 40.77
N SER A 25 -18.88 -4.09 39.82
CA SER A 25 -19.86 -4.20 38.75
C SER A 25 -19.59 -5.46 37.92
N PRO A 26 -20.63 -6.05 37.30
CA PRO A 26 -20.47 -7.19 36.38
C PRO A 26 -19.32 -6.98 35.40
N ASP A 27 -18.56 -8.05 35.14
CA ASP A 27 -17.37 -8.00 34.29
C ASP A 27 -17.69 -7.42 32.91
N GLU A 28 -18.85 -7.77 32.34
CA GLU A 28 -19.33 -7.24 31.06
C GLU A 28 -19.39 -5.70 31.05
N ILE A 29 -19.85 -5.09 32.13
CA ILE A 29 -19.96 -3.63 32.25
C ILE A 29 -18.57 -3.02 32.41
N SER A 30 -17.74 -3.62 33.27
CA SER A 30 -16.37 -3.15 33.50
C SER A 30 -15.53 -3.23 32.21
N LEU A 31 -15.64 -4.32 31.46
CA LEU A 31 -14.97 -4.54 30.18
C LEU A 31 -15.54 -3.64 29.07
N ALA A 32 -16.86 -3.40 29.03
CA ALA A 32 -17.44 -2.48 28.05
C ALA A 32 -16.95 -1.02 28.26
N ILE A 33 -16.85 -0.58 29.52
CA ILE A 33 -16.27 0.73 29.86
C ILE A 33 -14.78 0.76 29.46
N LEU A 34 -14.06 -0.33 29.72
CA LEU A 34 -12.64 -0.44 29.39
C LEU A 34 -12.39 -0.37 27.87
N HIS A 35 -13.15 -1.10 27.06
CA HIS A 35 -13.03 -1.10 25.60
C HIS A 35 -13.45 0.21 24.95
N SER A 36 -14.36 0.96 25.57
CA SER A 36 -14.77 2.28 25.05
C SER A 36 -13.80 3.39 25.43
N HIS A 37 -13.09 3.25 26.56
CA HIS A 37 -12.20 4.27 27.12
C HIS A 37 -10.91 3.64 27.66
N GLU A 38 -10.08 3.10 26.76
CA GLU A 38 -8.83 2.43 27.14
C GLU A 38 -7.87 3.34 27.92
N GLU A 39 -7.87 4.66 27.61
CA GLU A 39 -7.03 5.65 28.29
C GLU A 39 -7.29 5.73 29.81
N ALA A 40 -8.46 5.27 30.28
CA ALA A 40 -8.82 5.30 31.69
C ALA A 40 -7.88 4.45 32.56
N VAL A 41 -7.18 3.45 32.00
CA VAL A 41 -6.23 2.60 32.74
C VAL A 41 -4.98 3.32 33.22
N PHE A 42 -4.66 4.48 32.62
CA PHE A 42 -3.47 5.27 32.96
C PHE A 42 -3.76 6.33 34.03
N HIS A 43 -5.03 6.55 34.36
CA HIS A 43 -5.44 7.59 35.28
C HIS A 43 -5.60 7.01 36.68
N ALA A 44 -4.89 7.59 37.65
CA ALA A 44 -5.04 7.22 39.05
C ALA A 44 -6.25 7.92 39.67
N ASP A 45 -6.88 7.28 40.66
CA ASP A 45 -7.93 7.91 41.44
C ASP A 45 -7.41 9.09 42.29
N THR A 46 -8.29 10.00 42.65
CA THR A 46 -7.93 11.17 43.44
C THR A 46 -7.74 10.85 44.92
N LYS A 47 -8.45 9.85 45.45
CA LYS A 47 -8.45 9.49 46.87
C LYS A 47 -7.12 8.89 47.32
N LEU A 48 -6.70 7.80 46.68
CA LEU A 48 -5.56 6.98 47.12
C LEU A 48 -4.43 6.96 46.08
N GLY A 49 -4.62 7.60 44.92
CA GLY A 49 -3.71 7.44 43.78
C GLY A 49 -3.72 6.02 43.23
N ASN A 50 -4.82 5.30 43.41
CA ASN A 50 -4.99 3.93 42.94
C ASN A 50 -5.28 3.97 41.44
N LEU A 51 -4.42 3.34 40.64
CA LEU A 51 -4.78 2.95 39.27
C LEU A 51 -5.93 1.92 39.30
N PRO A 52 -6.69 1.77 38.20
CA PRO A 52 -7.74 0.76 38.10
C PRO A 52 -7.28 -0.65 38.49
N LEU A 53 -6.02 -1.02 38.20
CA LEU A 53 -5.44 -2.30 38.59
C LEU A 53 -5.29 -2.47 40.11
N HIS A 54 -5.00 -1.41 40.87
CA HIS A 54 -4.98 -1.47 42.34
C HIS A 54 -6.36 -1.81 42.88
N ILE A 55 -7.40 -1.14 42.37
CA ILE A 55 -8.79 -1.37 42.79
C ILE A 55 -9.22 -2.78 42.41
N ALA A 56 -8.90 -3.23 41.19
CA ALA A 56 -9.23 -4.58 40.74
C ALA A 56 -8.58 -5.65 41.62
N ALA A 57 -7.33 -5.43 42.03
CA ALA A 57 -6.60 -6.34 42.91
C ALA A 57 -7.15 -6.35 44.34
N GLU A 58 -7.47 -5.17 44.89
CA GLU A 58 -8.02 -4.99 46.23
C GLU A 58 -9.44 -5.56 46.35
N LYS A 59 -10.28 -5.33 45.33
CA LYS A 59 -11.69 -5.75 45.32
C LYS A 59 -11.89 -7.21 44.91
N ASN A 60 -10.82 -7.94 44.60
CA ASN A 60 -10.90 -9.33 44.13
C ASN A 60 -11.82 -9.47 42.91
N LEU A 61 -11.55 -8.68 41.87
CA LEU A 61 -12.27 -8.81 40.60
C LEU A 61 -11.83 -10.08 39.85
N SER A 62 -12.58 -10.43 38.81
CA SER A 62 -12.28 -11.62 38.02
C SER A 62 -10.92 -11.55 37.32
N ALA A 63 -10.38 -12.72 37.01
CA ALA A 63 -9.12 -12.85 36.30
C ALA A 63 -9.18 -12.14 34.93
N ASP A 64 -10.33 -12.19 34.26
CA ASP A 64 -10.53 -11.58 32.95
C ASP A 64 -10.40 -10.05 33.02
N VAL A 65 -11.06 -9.40 33.99
CA VAL A 65 -10.95 -7.94 34.18
C VAL A 65 -9.51 -7.54 34.54
N ILE A 66 -8.85 -8.31 35.42
CA ILE A 66 -7.46 -8.06 35.81
C ILE A 66 -6.53 -8.24 34.61
N GLU A 67 -6.70 -9.28 33.81
CA GLU A 67 -5.91 -9.53 32.61
C GLU A 67 -6.06 -8.39 31.59
N SER A 68 -7.29 -7.96 31.31
CA SER A 68 -7.54 -6.86 30.37
C SER A 68 -6.85 -5.56 30.82
N LEU A 69 -6.89 -5.25 32.12
CA LEU A 69 -6.20 -4.08 32.68
C LEU A 69 -4.67 -4.19 32.53
N ILE A 70 -4.10 -5.37 32.78
CA ILE A 70 -2.66 -5.61 32.62
C ILE A 70 -2.24 -5.52 31.16
N ARG A 71 -3.01 -6.10 30.22
CA ARG A 71 -2.71 -6.07 28.79
C ARG A 71 -2.64 -4.64 28.23
N LEU A 72 -3.53 -3.75 28.69
CA LEU A 72 -3.54 -2.35 28.27
C LEU A 72 -2.41 -1.53 28.90
N ASN A 73 -2.05 -1.81 30.16
CA ASN A 73 -0.96 -1.13 30.84
C ASN A 73 -0.14 -2.08 31.73
N PRO A 74 0.82 -2.82 31.18
CA PRO A 74 1.64 -3.76 31.96
C PRO A 74 2.47 -3.08 33.05
N LEU A 75 2.90 -1.84 32.80
CA LEU A 75 3.71 -1.06 33.74
C LEU A 75 2.95 -0.68 35.02
N SER A 76 1.62 -0.72 34.98
CA SER A 76 0.79 -0.48 36.17
C SER A 76 1.07 -1.48 37.30
N LEU A 77 1.56 -2.69 36.97
CA LEU A 77 1.94 -3.71 37.95
C LEU A 77 3.04 -3.26 38.93
N ASP A 78 3.97 -2.41 38.47
CA ASP A 78 5.08 -1.88 39.28
C ASP A 78 4.82 -0.44 39.75
N THR A 79 3.70 0.15 39.33
CA THR A 79 3.36 1.53 39.70
C THR A 79 2.85 1.56 41.12
N ARG A 80 3.34 2.52 41.90
CA ARG A 80 2.94 2.68 43.30
C ARG A 80 1.85 3.75 43.43
N ASN A 81 0.85 3.47 44.26
CA ASN A 81 -0.15 4.45 44.65
C ASN A 81 0.41 5.48 45.65
N LYS A 82 -0.42 6.41 46.15
CA LYS A 82 0.01 7.43 47.16
C LYS A 82 0.48 6.80 48.48
N GLY A 83 0.03 5.58 48.78
CA GLY A 83 0.46 4.80 49.95
C GLY A 83 1.77 4.04 49.74
N ASN A 84 2.43 4.19 48.58
CA ASN A 84 3.64 3.46 48.19
C ASN A 84 3.44 1.93 48.03
N TYR A 85 2.20 1.51 47.79
CA TYR A 85 1.84 0.11 47.52
C TYR A 85 1.66 -0.11 46.02
N THR A 86 2.11 -1.27 45.53
CA THR A 86 1.83 -1.74 44.17
C THR A 86 0.51 -2.52 44.13
N PRO A 87 -0.08 -2.77 42.94
CA PRO A 87 -1.25 -3.65 42.83
C PRO A 87 -1.04 -5.06 43.39
N ARG A 88 0.22 -5.54 43.39
CA ARG A 88 0.59 -6.84 43.97
C ARG A 88 0.50 -6.84 45.50
N ASP A 89 0.78 -5.69 46.13
CA ASP A 89 0.77 -5.53 47.58
C ASP A 89 -0.66 -5.41 48.13
N VAL A 90 -1.55 -4.74 47.38
CA VAL A 90 -2.96 -4.56 47.76
C VAL A 90 -3.86 -5.73 47.35
N ALA A 91 -3.29 -6.78 46.73
CA ALA A 91 -4.04 -7.92 46.25
C ALA A 91 -4.80 -8.63 47.38
N HIS A 92 -6.10 -8.85 47.18
CA HIS A 92 -6.98 -9.50 48.15
C HIS A 92 -6.43 -10.89 48.56
N ARG A 93 -6.52 -11.23 49.85
CA ARG A 93 -5.96 -12.50 50.38
C ARG A 93 -6.56 -13.71 49.68
N ASP A 94 -7.89 -13.75 49.59
CA ASP A 94 -8.66 -14.85 48.97
C ASP A 94 -8.85 -14.68 47.45
N MET A 95 -7.92 -13.98 46.78
CA MET A 95 -7.97 -13.85 45.34
C MET A 95 -7.85 -15.21 44.64
N ALA A 96 -8.64 -15.40 43.59
CA ALA A 96 -8.59 -16.60 42.78
C ALA A 96 -7.15 -16.90 42.33
N PRO A 97 -6.68 -18.17 42.37
CA PRO A 97 -5.31 -18.51 42.02
C PRO A 97 -4.89 -18.02 40.63
N ALA A 98 -5.81 -18.07 39.66
CA ALA A 98 -5.59 -17.55 38.31
C ALA A 98 -5.29 -16.05 38.32
N ALA A 99 -6.15 -15.23 38.94
CA ALA A 99 -5.97 -13.79 39.07
C ALA A 99 -4.67 -13.43 39.82
N ARG A 100 -4.35 -14.17 40.88
CA ARG A 100 -3.09 -13.98 41.64
C ARG A 100 -1.87 -14.28 40.78
N GLN A 101 -1.90 -15.32 39.95
CA GLN A 101 -0.79 -15.64 39.04
C GLN A 101 -0.56 -14.55 37.98
N LEU A 102 -1.65 -13.95 37.46
CA LEU A 102 -1.54 -12.84 36.50
C LEU A 102 -0.79 -11.65 37.10
N LEU A 103 -1.12 -11.27 38.34
CA LEU A 103 -0.44 -10.18 39.07
C LEU A 103 1.01 -10.53 39.42
N LEU A 104 1.29 -11.76 39.88
CA LEU A 104 2.63 -12.17 40.30
C LEU A 104 3.61 -12.31 39.13
N ARG A 105 3.12 -12.46 37.90
CA ARG A 105 3.95 -12.52 36.72
C ARG A 105 4.80 -11.23 36.60
N PRO A 106 6.11 -11.35 36.34
CA PRO A 106 6.96 -10.18 36.12
C PRO A 106 6.47 -9.35 34.95
N THR A 107 6.60 -8.02 35.07
CA THR A 107 6.19 -7.06 34.04
C THR A 107 6.91 -7.32 32.71
N SER A 108 8.17 -7.76 32.76
CA SER A 108 8.94 -8.14 31.56
C SER A 108 8.27 -9.25 30.76
N CYS A 109 7.67 -10.26 31.41
CA CYS A 109 6.99 -11.34 30.72
C CYS A 109 5.73 -10.88 29.98
N TRP A 110 5.00 -9.91 30.56
CA TRP A 110 3.84 -9.30 29.90
C TRP A 110 4.26 -8.45 28.70
N VAL A 111 5.32 -7.66 28.85
CA VAL A 111 5.85 -6.83 27.77
C VAL A 111 6.32 -7.70 26.59
N HIS A 112 7.05 -8.80 26.85
CA HIS A 112 7.47 -9.72 25.79
C HIS A 112 6.28 -10.41 25.11
N LEU A 113 5.30 -10.89 25.89
CA LEU A 113 4.10 -11.54 25.35
C LEU A 113 3.33 -10.61 24.40
N LEU A 114 3.11 -9.36 24.82
CA LEU A 114 2.42 -8.38 23.98
C LEU A 114 3.25 -7.98 22.75
N GLN A 115 4.58 -7.89 22.89
CA GLN A 115 5.47 -7.63 21.76
C GLN A 115 5.44 -8.76 20.73
N ASP A 116 5.37 -10.02 21.19
CA ASP A 116 5.27 -11.19 20.31
C ASP A 116 3.90 -11.24 19.63
N GLU A 117 2.80 -11.01 20.35
CA GLU A 117 1.46 -10.89 19.74
C GLU A 117 1.41 -9.79 18.66
N ILE A 118 1.99 -8.61 18.93
CA ILE A 118 2.08 -7.51 17.95
C ILE A 118 2.95 -7.91 16.75
N ARG A 119 4.03 -8.67 16.97
CA ARG A 119 4.91 -9.15 15.90
C ARG A 119 4.18 -10.15 15.01
N GLU A 120 3.46 -11.10 15.61
CA GLU A 120 2.66 -12.11 14.92
C GLU A 120 1.54 -11.46 14.09
N GLU A 121 0.80 -10.50 14.65
CA GLU A 121 -0.26 -9.79 13.91
C GLU A 121 0.30 -9.04 12.69
N LYS A 122 1.48 -8.44 12.81
CA LYS A 122 2.18 -7.80 11.68
C LYS A 122 2.60 -8.81 10.61
N GLN A 123 3.11 -9.97 11.02
CA GLN A 123 3.48 -11.05 10.10
C GLN A 123 2.26 -11.59 9.37
N GLU A 124 1.14 -11.79 10.07
CA GLU A 124 -0.12 -12.20 9.45
C GLU A 124 -0.63 -11.18 8.45
N LYS A 125 -0.65 -9.89 8.79
CA LYS A 125 -1.06 -8.82 7.85
C LYS A 125 -0.22 -8.84 6.58
N LYS A 126 1.10 -9.04 6.71
CA LYS A 126 2.02 -9.16 5.58
C LYS A 126 1.75 -10.43 4.76
N LEU A 127 1.46 -11.55 5.42
CA LEU A 127 1.10 -12.79 4.74
C LEU A 127 -0.22 -12.66 3.98
N ARG A 128 -1.22 -11.97 4.57
CA ARG A 128 -2.51 -11.68 3.92
C ARG A 128 -2.33 -10.81 2.67
N SER A 129 -1.54 -9.74 2.74
CA SER A 129 -1.31 -8.88 1.56
C SER A 129 -0.53 -9.59 0.46
N LEU A 130 0.45 -10.44 0.83
CA LEU A 130 1.16 -11.29 -0.12
C LEU A 130 0.22 -12.28 -0.80
N ASN A 131 -0.66 -12.93 -0.03
CA ASN A 131 -1.65 -13.87 -0.56
C ASN A 131 -2.62 -13.18 -1.53
N GLU A 132 -3.04 -11.95 -1.23
CA GLU A 132 -3.86 -11.15 -2.13
C GLU A 132 -3.14 -10.84 -3.46
N SER A 133 -1.85 -10.51 -3.40
CA SER A 133 -1.02 -10.29 -4.59
C SER A 133 -0.88 -11.57 -5.42
N ILE A 134 -0.61 -12.71 -4.77
CA ILE A 134 -0.51 -14.01 -5.43
C ILE A 134 -1.82 -14.34 -6.13
N ASN A 135 -2.95 -14.19 -5.46
CA ASN A 135 -4.27 -14.45 -6.04
C ASN A 135 -4.55 -13.59 -7.28
N LYS A 136 -4.16 -12.30 -7.26
CA LYS A 136 -4.26 -11.42 -8.43
C LYS A 136 -3.41 -11.94 -9.60
N SER A 137 -2.17 -12.37 -9.33
CA SER A 137 -1.30 -12.94 -10.36
C SER A 137 -1.84 -14.27 -10.90
N VAL A 138 -2.41 -15.13 -10.06
CA VAL A 138 -3.04 -16.39 -10.48
C VAL A 138 -4.19 -16.12 -11.45
N VAL A 139 -5.06 -15.15 -11.13
CA VAL A 139 -6.17 -14.76 -12.02
C VAL A 139 -5.64 -14.25 -13.37
N GLN A 140 -4.56 -13.45 -13.37
CA GLN A 140 -3.93 -12.99 -14.62
C GLN A 140 -3.36 -14.14 -15.44
N ILE A 141 -2.67 -15.09 -14.81
CA ILE A 141 -2.10 -16.28 -15.48
C ILE A 141 -3.22 -17.16 -16.06
N GLN A 142 -4.33 -17.31 -15.34
CA GLN A 142 -5.48 -18.05 -15.87
C GLN A 142 -6.05 -17.37 -17.12
N GLY A 143 -6.20 -16.03 -17.10
CA GLY A 143 -6.67 -15.28 -18.26
C GLY A 143 -5.74 -15.39 -19.47
N THR A 144 -4.42 -15.41 -19.26
CA THR A 144 -3.47 -15.64 -20.37
C THR A 144 -3.49 -17.09 -20.86
N ALA A 145 -3.68 -18.07 -19.98
CA ALA A 145 -3.84 -19.47 -20.35
C ALA A 145 -5.09 -19.69 -21.23
N ASP A 146 -6.21 -19.05 -20.88
CA ASP A 146 -7.46 -19.11 -21.65
C ASP A 146 -7.29 -18.49 -23.04
N LEU A 147 -6.56 -17.36 -23.14
CA LEU A 147 -6.22 -16.73 -24.42
C LEU A 147 -5.34 -17.65 -25.28
N CYS A 148 -4.29 -18.23 -24.70
CA CYS A 148 -3.42 -19.19 -25.39
C CYS A 148 -4.23 -20.39 -25.91
N ALA A 149 -5.13 -20.95 -25.10
CA ALA A 149 -6.00 -22.05 -25.53
C ALA A 149 -6.91 -21.67 -26.71
N SER A 150 -7.42 -20.42 -26.74
CA SER A 150 -8.17 -19.89 -27.87
C SER A 150 -7.31 -19.76 -29.13
N MET A 151 -6.08 -19.26 -29.01
CA MET A 151 -5.14 -19.16 -30.13
C MET A 151 -4.76 -20.54 -30.68
N THR A 152 -4.50 -21.54 -29.83
CA THR A 152 -4.24 -22.92 -30.25
C THR A 152 -5.43 -23.53 -31.01
N LYS A 153 -6.66 -23.28 -30.58
CA LYS A 153 -7.87 -23.70 -31.32
C LYS A 153 -7.94 -23.05 -32.71
N ARG A 154 -7.60 -21.76 -32.83
CA ARG A 154 -7.56 -21.07 -34.14
C ARG A 154 -6.45 -21.60 -35.04
N LEU A 155 -5.26 -21.83 -34.51
CA LEU A 155 -4.13 -22.40 -35.26
C LEU A 155 -4.46 -23.80 -35.78
N THR A 156 -4.97 -24.68 -34.92
CA THR A 156 -5.38 -26.04 -35.35
C THR A 156 -6.51 -26.02 -36.38
N ALA A 157 -7.41 -25.03 -36.35
CA ALA A 157 -8.43 -24.85 -37.38
C ALA A 157 -7.83 -24.35 -38.71
N LEU A 158 -6.86 -23.45 -38.67
CA LEU A 158 -6.14 -22.98 -39.86
C LEU A 158 -5.28 -24.08 -40.48
N GLU A 159 -4.59 -24.87 -39.67
CA GLU A 159 -3.83 -26.05 -40.12
C GLU A 159 -4.74 -27.04 -40.87
N ARG A 160 -5.94 -27.34 -40.33
CA ARG A 160 -6.91 -28.18 -41.05
C ARG A 160 -7.32 -27.58 -42.39
N LYS A 161 -7.62 -26.27 -42.43
CA LYS A 161 -7.97 -25.58 -43.69
C LYS A 161 -6.83 -25.62 -44.71
N LEU A 162 -5.58 -25.46 -44.28
CA LEU A 162 -4.40 -25.57 -45.15
C LEU A 162 -4.25 -26.99 -45.71
N VAL A 163 -4.42 -28.02 -44.88
CA VAL A 163 -4.40 -29.43 -45.32
C VAL A 163 -5.54 -29.74 -46.30
N ASP A 164 -6.72 -29.16 -46.10
CA ASP A 164 -7.85 -29.35 -47.02
C ASP A 164 -7.63 -28.62 -48.36
N LEU A 165 -7.02 -27.43 -48.34
CA LEU A 165 -6.63 -26.71 -49.56
C LEU A 165 -5.54 -27.45 -50.34
N SER A 166 -4.53 -27.99 -49.64
CA SER A 166 -3.48 -28.79 -50.29
C SER A 166 -4.00 -30.08 -50.92
N LYS A 167 -5.15 -30.59 -50.48
CA LYS A 167 -5.83 -31.76 -51.08
C LYS A 167 -6.75 -31.38 -52.25
N LYS A 168 -7.20 -30.12 -52.33
CA LYS A 168 -8.07 -29.60 -53.40
C LYS A 168 -7.28 -29.07 -54.59
N GLU A 169 -6.05 -28.62 -54.38
CA GLU A 169 -5.17 -28.15 -55.45
C GLU A 169 -4.42 -29.30 -56.12
N ASP A 170 -4.96 -29.73 -57.26
CA ASP A 170 -4.23 -30.45 -58.31
C ASP A 170 -3.23 -29.47 -58.98
N PHE A 171 -2.19 -29.03 -58.25
CA PHE A 171 -1.19 -28.09 -58.77
C PHE A 171 -0.13 -28.83 -59.59
N LYS A 172 -0.42 -29.04 -60.88
CA LYS A 172 0.61 -29.31 -61.89
C LYS A 172 1.42 -28.03 -62.13
N SER A 173 2.69 -28.02 -61.68
CA SER A 173 3.78 -27.08 -62.05
C SER A 173 3.54 -25.58 -61.70
N LYS A 174 4.48 -24.73 -61.26
CA LYS A 174 5.94 -24.72 -61.40
C LYS A 174 6.65 -23.89 -60.31
N ASP A 175 5.95 -23.20 -59.40
CA ASP A 175 6.59 -22.31 -58.42
C ASP A 175 6.56 -22.91 -57.01
N ARG A 176 7.54 -23.77 -56.73
CA ARG A 176 7.85 -24.20 -55.36
C ARG A 176 8.40 -23.01 -54.58
N TYR A 177 7.57 -22.39 -53.73
CA TYR A 177 8.08 -21.56 -52.65
C TYR A 177 8.76 -22.46 -51.62
N ASP A 178 10.08 -22.34 -51.55
CA ASP A 178 10.97 -23.14 -50.71
C ASP A 178 10.75 -22.83 -49.22
N VAL A 179 9.96 -23.66 -48.54
CA VAL A 179 9.60 -23.57 -47.11
C VAL A 179 10.83 -23.73 -46.20
N SER A 180 11.97 -24.20 -46.74
CA SER A 180 13.25 -24.32 -46.05
C SER A 180 13.78 -22.97 -45.52
N LYS A 181 13.33 -21.83 -46.08
CA LYS A 181 13.74 -20.49 -45.63
C LYS A 181 12.95 -19.94 -44.44
N VAL A 182 11.80 -20.53 -44.09
CA VAL A 182 10.96 -20.03 -42.99
C VAL A 182 11.46 -20.52 -41.62
N ASN A 183 12.10 -21.69 -41.56
CA ASN A 183 12.68 -22.24 -40.33
C ASN A 183 13.98 -21.57 -39.88
N VAL A 184 14.52 -20.60 -40.63
CA VAL A 184 15.79 -19.94 -40.29
C VAL A 184 15.58 -18.67 -39.45
N ILE A 185 14.36 -18.12 -39.39
CA ILE A 185 14.13 -16.79 -38.78
C ILE A 185 13.85 -16.86 -37.27
N THR A 186 13.60 -18.04 -36.68
CA THR A 186 13.20 -18.13 -35.26
C THR A 186 14.34 -18.37 -34.28
N ASP A 187 15.54 -18.72 -34.76
CA ASP A 187 16.69 -18.89 -33.87
C ASP A 187 17.40 -17.54 -33.68
N GLY A 188 17.25 -16.96 -32.47
CA GLY A 188 17.96 -15.76 -32.05
C GLY A 188 17.13 -14.46 -31.98
N MET A 189 15.81 -14.48 -32.24
CA MET A 189 14.98 -13.29 -32.11
C MET A 189 14.61 -12.98 -30.66
N SER A 190 14.87 -11.74 -30.21
CA SER A 190 14.44 -11.28 -28.87
C SER A 190 12.92 -11.20 -28.76
N GLU A 191 12.37 -11.36 -27.55
CA GLU A 191 10.92 -11.34 -27.28
C GLU A 191 10.22 -10.07 -27.79
N ILE A 192 10.94 -8.95 -27.82
CA ILE A 192 10.48 -7.65 -28.31
C ILE A 192 10.25 -7.68 -29.83
N GLU A 193 11.08 -8.42 -30.54
CA GLU A 193 11.07 -8.49 -32.00
C GLU A 193 10.00 -9.45 -32.52
N LEU A 194 9.77 -10.54 -31.78
CA LEU A 194 8.61 -11.42 -31.93
C LEU A 194 7.30 -10.65 -31.69
N LYS A 195 7.21 -9.85 -30.62
CA LYS A 195 6.04 -8.99 -30.35
C LYS A 195 5.79 -7.97 -31.47
N LYS A 196 6.85 -7.35 -32.02
CA LYS A 196 6.73 -6.42 -33.15
C LYS A 196 6.21 -7.11 -34.40
N LYS A 197 6.76 -8.27 -34.77
CA LYS A 197 6.30 -9.01 -35.96
C LYS A 197 4.89 -9.59 -35.79
N SER A 198 4.54 -10.07 -34.61
CA SER A 198 3.17 -10.48 -34.26
C SER A 198 2.18 -9.34 -34.46
N ARG A 199 2.52 -8.13 -34.00
CA ARG A 199 1.69 -6.93 -34.18
C ARG A 199 1.49 -6.55 -35.64
N VAL A 200 2.53 -6.69 -36.47
CA VAL A 200 2.44 -6.42 -37.92
C VAL A 200 1.51 -7.44 -38.59
N ILE A 201 1.58 -8.71 -38.19
CA ILE A 201 0.71 -9.76 -38.71
C ILE A 201 -0.74 -9.52 -38.26
N GLU A 202 -0.99 -9.19 -36.99
CA GLU A 202 -2.32 -8.81 -36.49
C GLU A 202 -2.88 -7.57 -37.19
N MET A 203 -2.05 -6.55 -37.41
CA MET A 203 -2.42 -5.36 -38.16
C MET A 203 -2.79 -5.69 -39.61
N THR A 204 -2.02 -6.57 -40.26
CA THR A 204 -2.27 -6.97 -41.65
C THR A 204 -3.54 -7.82 -41.76
N LEU A 205 -3.78 -8.73 -40.80
CA LEU A 205 -5.02 -9.52 -40.73
C LEU A 205 -6.25 -8.63 -40.43
N SER A 206 -6.10 -7.61 -39.58
CA SER A 206 -7.16 -6.65 -39.26
C SER A 206 -7.45 -5.69 -40.42
N ILE A 207 -6.46 -5.39 -41.29
CA ILE A 207 -6.64 -4.60 -42.52
C ILE A 207 -7.40 -5.41 -43.58
N MET A 208 -7.26 -6.73 -43.59
CA MET A 208 -7.95 -7.62 -44.54
C MET A 208 -9.44 -7.84 -44.22
N GLU A 209 -9.90 -7.50 -43.00
CA GLU A 209 -11.27 -7.80 -42.54
C GLU A 209 -12.28 -6.65 -42.75
N ASP A 210 -11.92 -5.43 -43.15
CA ASP A 210 -12.89 -4.32 -43.27
C ASP A 210 -12.40 -3.15 -44.16
N GLU A 211 -12.75 -3.14 -45.45
CA GLU A 211 -12.28 -2.11 -46.40
C GLU A 211 -12.84 -0.69 -46.13
N ASP A 212 -14.03 -0.55 -45.55
CA ASP A 212 -14.69 0.76 -45.39
C ASP A 212 -14.18 1.61 -44.19
N LYS A 213 -13.57 0.99 -43.18
CA LYS A 213 -13.06 1.70 -41.99
C LYS A 213 -11.69 2.37 -42.23
N VAL A 214 -10.94 1.89 -43.22
CA VAL A 214 -9.57 2.32 -43.54
C VAL A 214 -9.52 3.77 -44.05
N VAL A 215 -10.48 4.17 -44.88
CA VAL A 215 -10.51 5.53 -45.47
C VAL A 215 -10.82 6.60 -44.41
N ASN A 216 -11.72 6.30 -43.47
CA ASN A 216 -12.08 7.21 -42.38
C ASN A 216 -10.98 7.27 -41.30
N ALA A 217 -10.37 6.14 -40.94
CA ALA A 217 -9.24 6.11 -40.02
C ALA A 217 -8.04 6.88 -40.57
N ARG A 218 -7.73 6.77 -41.87
CA ARG A 218 -6.63 7.50 -42.53
C ARG A 218 -6.84 9.02 -42.51
N LYS A 219 -8.08 9.50 -42.71
CA LYS A 219 -8.41 10.95 -42.63
C LYS A 219 -8.28 11.51 -41.21
N VAL A 220 -8.69 10.74 -40.19
CA VAL A 220 -8.59 11.16 -38.78
C VAL A 220 -7.15 11.11 -38.29
N LEU A 221 -6.40 10.06 -38.61
CA LEU A 221 -4.99 9.93 -38.27
C LEU A 221 -4.13 10.97 -38.98
N SER A 222 -4.41 11.29 -40.25
CA SER A 222 -3.68 12.35 -40.96
C SER A 222 -3.89 13.72 -40.31
N ARG A 223 -5.13 14.05 -39.87
CA ARG A 223 -5.42 15.31 -39.16
C ARG A 223 -4.81 15.36 -37.76
N ALA A 224 -4.86 14.24 -37.03
CA ALA A 224 -4.27 14.14 -35.69
C ALA A 224 -2.73 14.21 -35.75
N ALA A 225 -2.11 13.53 -36.72
CA ALA A 225 -0.67 13.56 -36.94
C ALA A 225 -0.19 14.97 -37.35
N SER A 226 -0.88 15.67 -38.25
CA SER A 226 -0.53 17.05 -38.60
C SER A 226 -0.65 18.01 -37.40
N LYS A 227 -1.64 17.81 -36.52
CA LYS A 227 -1.86 18.65 -35.33
C LYS A 227 -0.83 18.37 -34.23
N ALA A 228 -0.43 17.10 -34.04
CA ALA A 228 0.63 16.71 -33.11
C ALA A 228 2.01 17.20 -33.59
N TYR A 229 2.30 17.09 -34.89
CA TYR A 229 3.58 17.50 -35.46
C TYR A 229 3.80 19.02 -35.39
N GLN A 230 2.74 19.82 -35.49
CA GLN A 230 2.81 21.27 -35.26
C GLN A 230 3.01 21.62 -33.78
N SER A 231 2.37 20.89 -32.86
CA SER A 231 2.47 21.15 -31.42
C SER A 231 3.86 20.82 -30.85
N ASP A 232 4.43 19.67 -31.23
CA ASP A 232 5.71 19.22 -30.68
C ASP A 232 6.89 19.99 -31.28
N SER A 233 6.83 20.33 -32.58
CA SER A 233 7.85 21.17 -33.22
C SER A 233 7.87 22.59 -32.63
N VAL A 234 6.69 23.19 -32.40
CA VAL A 234 6.59 24.53 -31.79
C VAL A 234 7.03 24.52 -30.32
N ASN A 235 6.72 23.48 -29.55
CA ASN A 235 7.17 23.37 -28.15
C ASN A 235 8.68 23.19 -28.04
N VAL A 236 9.30 22.37 -28.90
CA VAL A 236 10.76 22.21 -28.94
C VAL A 236 11.44 23.52 -29.36
N GLN A 237 10.87 24.25 -30.32
CA GLN A 237 11.37 25.57 -30.72
C GLN A 237 11.26 26.60 -29.59
N LEU A 238 10.14 26.63 -28.84
CA LEU A 238 9.96 27.52 -27.69
C LEU A 238 10.96 27.22 -26.56
N GLN A 239 11.15 25.94 -26.20
CA GLN A 239 12.14 25.55 -25.19
C GLN A 239 13.57 25.91 -25.61
N THR A 240 13.89 25.76 -26.90
CA THR A 240 15.20 26.15 -27.43
C THR A 240 15.39 27.66 -27.35
N ILE A 241 14.36 28.45 -27.68
CA ILE A 241 14.39 29.91 -27.59
C ILE A 241 14.55 30.37 -26.13
N GLU A 242 13.80 29.79 -25.18
CA GLU A 242 13.96 30.09 -23.74
C GLU A 242 15.37 29.76 -23.23
N GLY A 243 15.92 28.60 -23.62
CA GLY A 243 17.28 28.22 -23.28
C GLY A 243 18.33 29.20 -23.84
N LEU A 244 18.13 29.69 -25.06
CA LEU A 244 18.99 30.70 -25.67
C LEU A 244 18.90 32.06 -24.96
N TYR A 245 17.72 32.48 -24.51
CA TYR A 245 17.57 33.69 -23.69
C TYR A 245 18.30 33.56 -22.36
N TYR A 246 18.17 32.42 -21.68
CA TYR A 246 18.85 32.17 -20.41
C TYR A 246 20.38 32.18 -20.57
N LEU A 247 20.89 31.55 -21.64
CA LEU A 247 22.31 31.60 -21.98
C LEU A 247 22.79 33.02 -22.31
N ARG A 248 22.02 33.80 -23.07
CA ARG A 248 22.35 35.20 -23.39
C ARG A 248 22.41 36.06 -22.14
N ASP A 249 21.46 35.90 -21.23
CA ASP A 249 21.39 36.67 -19.99
C ASP A 249 22.51 36.25 -19.02
N GLY A 250 22.84 34.95 -18.99
CA GLY A 250 24.03 34.43 -18.29
C GLY A 250 25.34 34.97 -18.86
N VAL A 251 25.50 35.01 -20.18
CA VAL A 251 26.67 35.59 -20.85
C VAL A 251 26.76 37.10 -20.60
N SER A 252 25.63 37.82 -20.58
CA SER A 252 25.59 39.25 -20.23
C SER A 252 25.99 39.51 -18.77
N SER A 253 25.57 38.62 -17.87
CA SER A 253 25.96 38.64 -16.45
C SER A 253 27.44 38.30 -16.24
N LEU A 254 28.00 37.39 -17.03
CA LEU A 254 29.43 37.08 -17.02
C LEU A 254 30.25 38.23 -17.63
N LYS A 255 29.76 38.86 -18.70
CA LYS A 255 30.43 40.01 -19.32
C LYS A 255 30.51 41.21 -18.36
N THR A 256 29.49 41.42 -17.53
CA THR A 256 29.49 42.47 -16.49
C THR A 256 30.33 42.12 -15.25
N ASN A 257 30.50 40.83 -14.93
CA ASN A 257 31.32 40.39 -13.79
C ASN A 257 32.81 40.22 -14.13
N VAL A 258 33.15 39.86 -15.37
CA VAL A 258 34.55 39.69 -15.83
C VAL A 258 35.14 41.00 -16.36
N LEU A 259 34.30 41.88 -16.93
CA LEU A 259 34.65 43.27 -17.21
C LEU A 259 33.87 44.13 -16.23
N GLY A 260 34.46 44.38 -15.06
CA GLY A 260 33.89 45.30 -14.07
C GLY A 260 33.50 46.65 -14.69
N PRO A 261 32.61 47.42 -14.05
CA PRO A 261 32.07 48.65 -14.63
C PRO A 261 33.22 49.53 -15.11
N ALA A 262 33.21 49.90 -16.39
CA ALA A 262 34.07 50.96 -16.89
C ALA A 262 33.67 52.24 -16.12
N SER A 263 34.34 52.48 -15.00
CA SER A 263 34.14 53.65 -14.17
C SER A 263 34.55 54.90 -14.95
N PRO A 264 33.79 56.00 -14.84
CA PRO A 264 34.02 57.21 -15.60
C PRO A 264 35.28 57.91 -15.09
N SER A 265 36.32 57.99 -15.92
CA SER A 265 37.42 58.91 -15.69
C SER A 265 36.91 60.33 -15.90
N LYS A 266 36.62 60.99 -14.77
CA LYS A 266 36.49 62.44 -14.67
C LYS A 266 37.86 63.06 -15.01
N ASN A 267 37.96 63.71 -16.16
CA ASN A 267 38.87 64.84 -16.33
C ASN A 267 38.05 66.11 -16.13
N SER A 268 38.09 66.66 -14.92
CA SER A 268 37.91 68.10 -14.72
C SER A 268 39.27 68.69 -14.37
N LYS A 269 39.55 69.85 -14.99
CA LYS A 269 40.51 70.84 -14.50
C LYS A 269 40.31 71.13 -13.01
#